data_AF-G5J967-F1
#
_entry.id   AF-G5J967-F1
#
_cell.length_a   1.000
_cell.length_b   1.000
_cell.length_c   1.000
_cell.angle_alpha   90.00
_cell.angle_beta   90.00
_cell.angle_gamma   90.00
#
_symmetry.space_group_name_H-M   'P 1'
#
loop_
_entity.id
_entity.type
_entity.pdbx_description
1 polymer ?
#
loop_
_entity_poly.entity_id
_entity_poly.type
_entity_poly.pdbx_seq_one_letter_code
_entity_poly.pdbx_strand_id
1 'polypeptide(L)'
;MNFFEKLTQRTTTSNSLLILGLDPNPEMMPQDQHTHQGQESLILALETWLKWVIEQTAELVCAYKPTLGFYEALGSEGLDLLLKVIQVIPDDIPIILDAKHGDINTSTVFAKTIFENWQVDAVTVSPYAGQDHIAPFLVYPDQGVFILCHTSNPGAVILQEYPTDEAPFYLQVIKEAKTWATPEQLFLEIGTTNLEVIKKVRYLAPERLLLMRSIWSKGNDIHEILKVSLNPMGQGVLIPIPQDFLKSKDLKEKVNNLNQDINKYRKSISQSLQNCELWSPNVCLLNSHPHQDLILQLYDIGCLLFGEYVQASGATFSYYIDLRKIISQPQLFHQVLNAYADILKTLNFERIAGIPYGSLPTATGLSLMLHHPMIYPRKEVKAHGTRRLIEGTFQSGEKVVVVDDILITGKSVKEGAEKLTSSGLIVEDIVVFIDHEQGVKDKLKEDGYNAYSVLTISEITETLYEAGRINEQQYKSFFKH
;
A
#
# COMPACT_ATOMS: atom_id res chain seq x y z
N MET A 1 16.21 9.62 11.53
CA MET A 1 15.44 8.36 11.51
C MET A 1 13.99 8.78 11.44
N ASN A 2 13.27 8.36 10.41
CA ASN A 2 11.86 8.73 10.28
C ASN A 2 11.00 7.94 11.28
N PHE A 3 9.75 8.37 11.49
CA PHE A 3 8.81 7.74 12.44
C PHE A 3 8.65 6.24 12.19
N PHE A 4 8.50 5.82 10.93
CA PHE A 4 8.24 4.43 10.59
C PHE A 4 9.44 3.53 10.89
N GLU A 5 10.66 3.99 10.60
CA GLU A 5 11.91 3.33 10.98
C GLU A 5 12.03 3.22 12.49
N LYS A 6 11.79 4.32 13.22
CA LYS A 6 11.83 4.37 14.69
C LYS A 6 10.86 3.37 15.29
N LEU A 7 9.62 3.35 14.82
CA LEU A 7 8.57 2.44 15.26
C LEU A 7 8.91 0.99 14.93
N THR A 8 9.39 0.71 13.72
CA THR A 8 9.76 -0.65 13.29
C THR A 8 10.91 -1.20 14.11
N GLN A 9 11.94 -0.38 14.34
CA GLN A 9 13.06 -0.71 15.21
C GLN A 9 12.55 -0.99 16.63
N ARG A 10 11.71 -0.12 17.18
CA ARG A 10 11.16 -0.27 18.53
C ARG A 10 10.29 -1.52 18.67
N THR A 11 9.39 -1.79 17.72
CA THR A 11 8.57 -3.01 17.70
C THR A 11 9.44 -4.27 17.64
N THR A 12 10.57 -4.21 16.96
CA THR A 12 11.51 -5.34 16.88
C THR A 12 12.27 -5.53 18.19
N THR A 13 12.84 -4.47 18.77
CA THR A 13 13.65 -4.55 20.00
C THR A 13 12.82 -4.88 21.23
N SER A 14 11.63 -4.27 21.38
CA SER A 14 10.68 -4.58 22.47
C SER A 14 9.86 -5.85 22.22
N ASN A 15 9.91 -6.39 20.99
CA ASN A 15 9.02 -7.44 20.50
C ASN A 15 7.55 -7.13 20.88
N SER A 16 7.08 -5.93 20.59
CA SER A 16 5.77 -5.44 21.04
C SER A 16 5.02 -4.70 19.94
N LEU A 17 3.71 -4.90 19.91
CA LEU A 17 2.75 -4.11 19.14
C LEU A 17 1.95 -3.15 20.04
N LEU A 18 2.28 -3.11 21.34
CA LEU A 18 1.51 -2.38 22.34
C LEU A 18 1.85 -0.90 22.33
N ILE A 19 0.82 -0.07 22.36
CA ILE A 19 0.94 1.36 22.59
C ILE A 19 0.22 1.74 23.88
N LEU A 20 0.72 2.74 24.60
CA LEU A 20 0.08 3.23 25.82
C LEU A 20 -0.37 4.68 25.67
N GLY A 21 -1.63 4.93 26.02
CA GLY A 21 -2.12 6.30 26.19
C GLY A 21 -1.55 6.93 27.44
N LEU A 22 -0.98 8.13 27.32
CA LEU A 22 -0.50 8.93 28.43
C LEU A 22 -1.48 10.08 28.65
N ASP A 23 -2.65 9.74 29.20
CA ASP A 23 -3.76 10.67 29.35
C ASP A 23 -3.88 11.06 30.84
N PRO A 24 -3.77 12.36 31.22
CA PRO A 24 -3.85 12.82 32.60
C PRO A 24 -5.31 12.78 33.12
N ASN A 25 -5.85 11.58 33.25
CA ASN A 25 -7.20 11.33 33.76
C ASN A 25 -7.12 10.84 35.23
N PRO A 26 -7.54 11.66 36.22
CA PRO A 26 -7.53 11.27 37.63
C PRO A 26 -8.30 9.98 37.93
N GLU A 27 -9.35 9.65 37.17
CA GLU A 27 -10.15 8.43 37.37
C GLU A 27 -9.38 7.13 37.05
N MET A 28 -8.26 7.25 36.33
CA MET A 28 -7.40 6.12 35.97
C MET A 28 -6.22 5.94 36.93
N MET A 29 -6.05 6.84 37.91
CA MET A 29 -5.01 6.70 38.92
C MET A 29 -5.36 5.58 39.92
N PRO A 30 -4.36 4.87 40.47
CA PRO A 30 -4.58 3.93 41.57
C PRO A 30 -5.20 4.64 42.78
N GLN A 31 -6.23 4.04 43.39
CA GLN A 31 -7.02 4.68 44.46
C GLN A 31 -6.18 5.10 45.69
N ASP A 32 -5.06 4.43 45.92
CA ASP A 32 -4.16 4.70 47.05
C ASP A 32 -3.22 5.90 46.80
N GLN A 33 -3.22 6.49 45.60
CA GLN A 33 -2.53 7.75 45.32
C GLN A 33 -3.42 8.98 45.54
N HIS A 34 -4.73 8.78 45.75
CA HIS A 34 -5.64 9.85 46.17
C HIS A 34 -5.53 10.21 47.67
N THR A 35 -4.68 9.50 48.43
CA THR A 35 -4.56 9.65 49.89
C THR A 35 -3.33 10.44 50.34
N HIS A 36 -2.73 11.26 49.47
CA HIS A 36 -1.85 12.32 49.95
C HIS A 36 -2.68 13.41 50.63
N GLN A 37 -2.87 13.25 51.94
CA GLN A 37 -3.27 14.30 52.88
C GLN A 37 -2.19 15.39 52.88
N GLY A 38 -2.25 16.29 51.90
CA GLY A 38 -1.35 17.42 51.75
C GLY A 38 -1.80 18.32 50.61
N GLN A 39 -1.47 19.62 50.69
CA GLN A 39 -1.74 20.62 49.65
C GLN A 39 -0.87 20.41 48.39
N GLU A 40 -0.76 19.19 47.86
CA GLU A 40 -0.10 18.97 46.56
C GLU A 40 -1.05 19.34 45.41
N SER A 41 -0.53 20.08 44.43
CA SER A 41 -1.26 20.42 43.21
C SER A 41 -1.62 19.14 42.45
N LEU A 42 -2.86 19.05 41.96
CA LEU A 42 -3.33 17.97 41.09
C LEU A 42 -2.37 17.71 39.91
N ILE A 43 -1.79 18.78 39.35
CA ILE A 43 -0.83 18.70 38.24
C ILE A 43 0.42 17.92 38.66
N LEU A 44 0.93 18.12 39.87
CA LEU A 44 2.12 17.40 40.36
C LEU A 44 1.81 15.92 40.58
N ALA A 45 0.63 15.59 41.08
CA ALA A 45 0.18 14.21 41.24
C ALA A 45 0.07 13.50 39.88
N LEU A 46 -0.54 14.16 38.88
CA LEU A 46 -0.63 13.65 37.51
C LEU A 46 0.74 13.49 36.85
N GLU A 47 1.64 14.45 37.03
CA GLU A 47 3.02 14.39 36.54
C GLU A 47 3.76 13.17 37.10
N THR A 48 3.68 12.99 38.42
CA THR A 48 4.34 11.89 39.13
C THR A 48 3.79 10.54 38.67
N TRP A 49 2.47 10.45 38.52
CA TRP A 49 1.82 9.23 38.06
C TRP A 49 2.18 8.89 36.60
N LEU A 50 2.15 9.85 35.68
CA LEU A 50 2.51 9.61 34.27
C LEU A 50 3.99 9.20 34.13
N LYS A 51 4.90 9.81 34.91
CA LYS A 51 6.31 9.40 34.97
C LYS A 51 6.46 7.95 35.45
N TRP A 52 5.74 7.57 36.50
CA TRP A 52 5.71 6.19 36.98
C TRP A 52 5.15 5.23 35.92
N VAL A 53 4.09 5.60 35.22
CA VAL A 53 3.53 4.80 34.10
C VAL A 53 4.58 4.55 33.03
N ILE A 54 5.33 5.59 32.62
CA ILE A 54 6.41 5.46 31.64
C ILE A 54 7.48 4.49 32.16
N GLU A 55 7.95 4.66 33.39
CA GLU A 55 8.95 3.79 34.02
C GLU A 55 8.52 2.31 34.03
N GLN A 56 7.25 2.03 34.33
CA GLN A 56 6.75 0.66 34.38
C GLN A 56 6.59 0.00 33.01
N THR A 57 6.35 0.77 31.94
CA THR A 57 5.96 0.20 30.64
C THR A 57 6.95 0.45 29.52
N ALA A 58 7.98 1.29 29.71
CA ALA A 58 8.90 1.68 28.64
C ALA A 58 9.42 0.47 27.87
N GLU A 59 9.94 -0.55 28.56
CA GLU A 59 10.48 -1.80 27.97
C GLU A 59 9.46 -2.65 27.20
N LEU A 60 8.16 -2.43 27.39
CA LEU A 60 7.08 -3.31 26.93
C LEU A 60 6.22 -2.70 25.82
N VAL A 61 6.39 -1.42 25.51
CA VAL A 61 5.61 -0.70 24.50
C VAL A 61 6.46 -0.31 23.29
N CYS A 62 5.79 -0.21 22.13
CA CYS A 62 6.40 0.28 20.91
C CYS A 62 6.15 1.76 20.63
N ALA A 63 5.17 2.39 21.29
CA ALA A 63 4.96 3.83 21.22
C ALA A 63 4.14 4.33 22.42
N TYR A 64 4.27 5.63 22.72
CA TYR A 64 3.37 6.34 23.62
C TYR A 64 2.44 7.27 22.84
N LYS A 65 1.21 7.41 23.31
CA LYS A 65 0.17 8.19 22.63
C LYS A 65 -0.54 9.16 23.57
N PRO A 66 0.05 10.32 23.92
CA PRO A 66 -0.65 11.34 24.69
C PRO A 66 -1.84 11.92 23.90
N THR A 67 -3.01 12.02 24.52
CA THR A 67 -4.19 12.62 23.90
C THR A 67 -4.31 14.09 24.28
N LEU A 68 -4.14 14.98 23.30
CA LEU A 68 -4.01 16.43 23.53
C LEU A 68 -5.18 17.03 24.33
N GLY A 69 -6.41 16.60 24.04
CA GLY A 69 -7.61 17.14 24.69
C GLY A 69 -7.66 16.96 26.21
N PHE A 70 -7.01 15.93 26.78
CA PHE A 70 -6.93 15.78 28.24
C PHE A 70 -6.01 16.83 28.88
N TYR A 71 -4.93 17.19 28.19
CA TYR A 71 -4.01 18.22 28.65
C TYR A 71 -4.61 19.62 28.47
N GLU A 72 -5.29 19.88 27.35
CA GLU A 72 -5.99 21.16 27.12
C GLU A 72 -7.08 21.42 28.16
N ALA A 73 -7.79 20.38 28.60
CA ALA A 73 -8.83 20.49 29.62
C ALA A 73 -8.28 20.95 31.00
N LEU A 74 -6.97 20.79 31.25
CA LEU A 74 -6.28 21.26 32.46
C LEU A 74 -5.73 22.69 32.31
N GLY A 75 -5.96 23.36 31.17
CA GLY A 75 -5.50 24.72 30.90
C GLY A 75 -4.00 24.80 30.59
N SER A 76 -3.39 25.96 30.85
CA SER A 76 -1.98 26.20 30.53
C SER A 76 -1.04 25.26 31.30
N GLU A 77 -1.35 24.96 32.56
CA GLU A 77 -0.56 24.02 33.37
C GLU A 77 -0.63 22.59 32.81
N GLY A 78 -1.73 22.24 32.12
CA GLY A 78 -1.88 21.00 31.39
C GLY A 78 -0.97 20.90 30.17
N LEU A 79 -0.83 21.98 29.40
CA LEU A 79 0.11 22.01 28.28
C LEU A 79 1.56 21.94 28.77
N ASP A 80 1.89 22.63 29.87
CA ASP A 80 3.21 22.50 30.51
C ASP A 80 3.46 21.06 30.98
N LEU A 81 2.44 20.40 31.53
CA LEU A 81 2.50 18.99 31.89
C LEU A 81 2.77 18.08 30.69
N LEU A 82 2.10 18.31 29.54
CA LEU A 82 2.35 17.56 28.31
C LEU A 82 3.81 17.62 27.89
N LEU A 83 4.40 18.83 27.89
CA LEU A 83 5.80 19.02 27.53
C LEU A 83 6.76 18.28 28.47
N LYS A 84 6.49 18.32 29.78
CA LYS A 84 7.28 17.57 30.76
C LYS A 84 7.15 16.06 30.57
N VAL A 85 5.96 15.56 30.22
CA VAL A 85 5.72 14.14 29.96
C VAL A 85 6.47 13.69 28.71
N ILE A 86 6.40 14.47 27.62
CA ILE A 86 7.15 14.22 26.38
C ILE A 86 8.65 14.11 26.65
N GLN A 87 9.21 15.02 27.45
CA GLN A 87 10.64 15.03 27.79
C GLN A 87 11.13 13.81 28.58
N VAL A 88 10.23 13.08 29.25
CA VAL A 88 10.60 11.91 30.06
C VAL A 88 10.51 10.62 29.26
N ILE A 89 9.82 10.64 28.12
CA ILE A 89 9.73 9.47 27.23
C ILE A 89 11.14 9.20 26.65
N PRO A 90 11.65 7.96 26.74
CA PRO A 90 12.94 7.61 26.13
C PRO A 90 12.97 7.92 24.63
N ASP A 91 14.07 8.52 24.16
CA ASP A 91 14.24 9.01 22.78
C ASP A 91 14.00 7.94 21.70
N ASP A 92 14.22 6.67 22.01
CA ASP A 92 14.04 5.55 21.08
C ASP A 92 12.57 5.10 20.95
N ILE A 93 11.66 5.60 21.80
CA ILE A 93 10.23 5.28 21.78
C ILE A 93 9.48 6.39 21.01
N PRO A 94 8.79 6.05 19.90
CA PRO A 94 7.94 6.99 19.19
C PRO A 94 6.82 7.61 20.04
N ILE A 95 6.55 8.88 19.80
CA ILE A 95 5.46 9.66 20.40
C ILE A 95 4.41 9.96 19.31
N ILE A 96 3.20 9.46 19.51
CA ILE A 96 2.04 9.70 18.64
C ILE A 96 1.10 10.68 19.34
N LEU A 97 1.10 11.95 18.97
CA LEU A 97 0.19 12.94 19.53
C LEU A 97 -1.23 12.72 19.00
N ASP A 98 -2.15 12.31 19.87
CA ASP A 98 -3.54 12.14 19.49
C ASP A 98 -4.31 13.46 19.61
N ALA A 99 -4.22 14.27 18.54
CA ALA A 99 -4.81 15.60 18.45
C ALA A 99 -6.14 15.64 17.67
N LYS A 100 -6.36 14.70 16.74
CA LYS A 100 -7.49 14.69 15.78
C LYS A 100 -7.68 16.04 15.09
N HIS A 101 -6.57 16.73 14.81
CA HIS A 101 -6.60 18.08 14.28
C HIS A 101 -7.20 18.11 12.88
N GLY A 102 -7.82 19.22 12.50
CA GLY A 102 -8.38 19.43 11.17
C GLY A 102 -8.86 20.85 10.97
N ASP A 103 -7.99 21.72 10.46
CA ASP A 103 -8.29 23.13 10.20
C ASP A 103 -7.39 23.69 9.09
N ILE A 104 -7.92 24.49 8.17
CA ILE A 104 -7.14 24.99 7.02
C ILE A 104 -6.13 26.08 7.41
N ASN A 105 -6.47 26.91 8.39
CA ASN A 105 -5.71 28.12 8.70
C ASN A 105 -4.59 27.84 9.71
N THR A 106 -4.81 26.89 10.61
CA THR A 106 -3.91 26.61 11.74
C THR A 106 -3.05 25.37 11.55
N SER A 107 -3.37 24.45 10.62
CA SER A 107 -2.62 23.20 10.43
C SER A 107 -1.13 23.42 10.19
N THR A 108 -0.73 24.42 9.41
CA THR A 108 0.70 24.72 9.18
C THR A 108 1.43 25.12 10.45
N VAL A 109 0.83 25.99 11.26
CA VAL A 109 1.42 26.45 12.53
C VAL A 109 1.40 25.33 13.57
N PHE A 110 0.34 24.55 13.58
CA PHE A 110 0.19 23.42 14.48
C PHE A 110 1.20 22.31 14.16
N ALA A 111 1.30 21.88 12.89
CA ALA A 111 2.30 20.92 12.43
C ALA A 111 3.73 21.35 12.78
N LYS A 112 4.06 22.62 12.51
CA LYS A 112 5.35 23.20 12.91
C LYS A 112 5.58 23.10 14.42
N THR A 113 4.58 23.47 15.21
CA THR A 113 4.70 23.47 16.66
C THR A 113 4.95 22.07 17.21
N ILE A 114 4.15 21.09 16.78
CA ILE A 114 4.24 19.74 17.33
C ILE A 114 5.51 19.01 16.84
N PHE A 115 5.89 19.17 15.56
CA PHE A 115 7.03 18.45 14.99
C PHE A 115 8.38 19.14 15.24
N GLU A 116 8.46 20.47 15.15
CA GLU A 116 9.74 21.18 15.35
C GLU A 116 9.98 21.52 16.83
N ASN A 117 8.95 22.02 17.54
CA ASN A 117 9.14 22.49 18.91
C ASN A 117 8.94 21.37 19.94
N TRP A 118 7.86 20.60 19.80
CA TRP A 118 7.55 19.53 20.77
C TRP A 118 8.20 18.20 20.40
N GLN A 119 8.70 18.07 19.17
CA GLN A 119 9.42 16.89 18.67
C GLN A 119 8.63 15.59 18.82
N VAL A 120 7.30 15.65 18.64
CA VAL A 120 6.49 14.42 18.52
C VAL A 120 6.77 13.76 17.18
N ASP A 121 6.71 12.43 17.11
CA ASP A 121 7.07 11.70 15.90
C ASP A 121 5.87 11.46 14.96
N ALA A 122 4.64 11.54 15.47
CA ALA A 122 3.43 11.39 14.66
C ALA A 122 2.22 12.11 15.26
N VAL A 123 1.18 12.32 14.45
CA VAL A 123 -0.07 12.98 14.87
C VAL A 123 -1.31 12.31 14.28
N THR A 124 -2.43 12.32 15.02
CA THR A 124 -3.75 11.95 14.49
C THR A 124 -4.48 13.17 13.89
N VAL A 125 -5.13 12.99 12.74
CA VAL A 125 -5.87 14.06 12.04
C VAL A 125 -7.24 13.59 11.56
N SER A 126 -8.18 14.53 11.44
CA SER A 126 -9.52 14.29 10.92
C SER A 126 -9.55 14.46 9.39
N PRO A 127 -10.01 13.46 8.61
CA PRO A 127 -9.99 13.54 7.15
C PRO A 127 -11.19 14.24 6.52
N TYR A 128 -12.19 14.63 7.31
CA TYR A 128 -13.48 15.08 6.78
C TYR A 128 -13.35 16.26 5.80
N ALA A 129 -12.41 17.17 6.07
CA ALA A 129 -12.19 18.36 5.24
C ALA A 129 -11.26 18.12 4.03
N GLY A 130 -10.80 16.89 3.81
CA GLY A 130 -9.97 16.52 2.67
C GLY A 130 -8.47 16.76 2.84
N GLN A 131 -7.72 16.50 1.77
CA GLN A 131 -6.25 16.48 1.78
C GLN A 131 -5.64 17.83 2.13
N ASP A 132 -6.26 18.95 1.74
CA ASP A 132 -5.68 20.29 1.94
C ASP A 132 -5.44 20.63 3.43
N HIS A 133 -6.26 20.08 4.33
CA HIS A 133 -6.08 20.23 5.79
C HIS A 133 -4.97 19.32 6.33
N ILE A 134 -4.62 18.27 5.61
CA ILE A 134 -3.66 17.24 6.02
C ILE A 134 -2.27 17.51 5.40
N ALA A 135 -2.22 18.11 4.21
CA ALA A 135 -1.00 18.45 3.50
C ALA A 135 0.05 19.16 4.38
N PRO A 136 -0.30 20.10 5.30
CA PRO A 136 0.68 20.73 6.18
C PRO A 136 1.40 19.78 7.14
N PHE A 137 0.84 18.60 7.43
CA PHE A 137 1.53 17.56 8.19
C PHE A 137 2.36 16.66 7.29
N LEU A 138 1.90 16.40 6.06
CA LEU A 138 2.58 15.53 5.10
C LEU A 138 3.84 16.15 4.47
N VAL A 139 4.04 17.47 4.57
CA VAL A 139 5.29 18.11 4.14
C VAL A 139 6.50 17.75 5.03
N TYR A 140 6.28 17.10 6.18
CA TYR A 140 7.33 16.59 7.06
C TYR A 140 7.56 15.09 6.77
N PRO A 141 8.49 14.73 5.85
CA PRO A 141 8.64 13.35 5.37
C PRO A 141 9.08 12.37 6.46
N ASP A 142 9.75 12.87 7.51
CA ASP A 142 10.22 12.05 8.62
C ASP A 142 9.13 11.78 9.68
N GLN A 143 7.96 12.41 9.58
CA GLN A 143 6.90 12.38 10.59
C GLN A 143 5.71 11.53 10.15
N GLY A 144 5.03 10.89 11.11
CA GLY A 144 3.86 10.06 10.87
C GLY A 144 2.52 10.80 10.94
N VAL A 145 1.57 10.44 10.09
CA VAL A 145 0.20 10.98 10.10
C VAL A 145 -0.82 9.85 10.14
N PHE A 146 -1.61 9.78 11.21
CA PHE A 146 -2.69 8.82 11.38
C PHE A 146 -4.03 9.44 10.98
N ILE A 147 -4.64 8.93 9.92
CA ILE A 147 -5.95 9.37 9.44
C ILE A 147 -7.06 8.68 10.20
N LEU A 148 -7.97 9.46 10.80
CA LEU A 148 -9.16 8.91 11.44
C LEU A 148 -10.16 8.34 10.41
N CYS A 149 -10.24 7.02 10.26
CA CYS A 149 -11.14 6.42 9.26
C CYS A 149 -12.46 5.93 9.86
N HIS A 150 -12.41 5.18 10.97
CA HIS A 150 -13.61 4.58 11.58
C HIS A 150 -13.58 4.77 13.10
N THR A 151 -14.74 4.96 13.73
CA THR A 151 -14.87 5.07 15.19
C THR A 151 -16.01 4.22 15.74
N SER A 152 -15.91 3.83 17.00
CA SER A 152 -16.85 2.89 17.63
C SER A 152 -18.07 3.57 18.25
N ASN A 153 -18.13 4.91 18.24
CA ASN A 153 -19.21 5.63 18.91
C ASN A 153 -20.52 5.53 18.10
N PRO A 154 -21.66 5.26 18.74
CA PRO A 154 -22.94 5.04 18.04
C PRO A 154 -23.37 6.18 17.13
N GLY A 155 -23.08 7.42 17.53
CA GLY A 155 -23.43 8.62 16.73
C GLY A 155 -22.67 8.73 15.41
N ALA A 156 -21.56 8.01 15.23
CA ALA A 156 -20.82 8.06 13.98
C ALA A 156 -21.35 7.10 12.91
N VAL A 157 -22.15 6.09 13.29
CA VAL A 157 -22.70 5.06 12.38
C VAL A 157 -23.43 5.70 11.21
N ILE A 158 -24.28 6.69 11.48
CA ILE A 158 -25.07 7.39 10.44
C ILE A 158 -24.21 8.10 9.38
N LEU A 159 -22.98 8.52 9.74
CA LEU A 159 -22.05 9.16 8.81
C LEU A 159 -21.12 8.13 8.17
N GLN A 160 -20.60 7.19 8.96
CA GLN A 160 -19.60 6.24 8.51
C GLN A 160 -20.19 5.19 7.56
N GLU A 161 -21.43 4.76 7.77
CA GLU A 161 -22.10 3.76 6.94
C GLU A 161 -22.87 4.36 5.74
N TYR A 162 -22.96 5.69 5.65
CA TYR A 162 -23.56 6.37 4.50
C TYR A 162 -22.65 6.26 3.25
N PRO A 163 -23.21 6.16 2.02
CA PRO A 163 -24.63 5.98 1.69
C PRO A 163 -25.14 4.54 1.79
N THR A 164 -24.26 3.54 1.69
CA THR A 164 -24.63 2.10 1.68
C THR A 164 -23.57 1.24 2.36
N ASP A 165 -23.97 0.05 2.82
CA ASP A 165 -23.07 -0.93 3.47
C ASP A 165 -21.93 -1.44 2.57
N GLU A 166 -22.12 -1.36 1.25
CA GLU A 166 -21.15 -1.75 0.22
C GLU A 166 -20.13 -0.65 -0.07
N ALA A 167 -20.55 0.62 0.03
CA ALA A 167 -19.71 1.79 -0.21
C ALA A 167 -19.77 2.81 0.96
N PRO A 168 -19.50 2.39 2.20
CA PRO A 168 -19.58 3.26 3.35
C PRO A 168 -18.49 4.34 3.33
N PHE A 169 -18.80 5.52 3.87
CA PHE A 169 -17.94 6.70 3.86
C PHE A 169 -16.54 6.42 4.42
N TYR A 170 -16.40 5.60 5.47
CA TYR A 170 -15.07 5.29 6.02
C TYR A 170 -14.17 4.55 5.01
N LEU A 171 -14.73 3.72 4.12
CA LEU A 171 -13.95 3.07 3.06
C LEU A 171 -13.57 4.07 1.97
N GLN A 172 -14.43 5.04 1.67
CA GLN A 172 -14.06 6.13 0.75
C GLN A 172 -12.91 6.95 1.33
N VAL A 173 -12.97 7.30 2.61
CA VAL A 173 -11.85 7.98 3.31
C VAL A 173 -10.55 7.20 3.14
N ILE A 174 -10.58 5.87 3.32
CA ILE A 174 -9.38 5.03 3.15
C ILE A 174 -8.89 5.04 1.70
N LYS A 175 -9.79 4.92 0.70
CA LYS A 175 -9.44 4.97 -0.73
C LYS A 175 -8.71 6.27 -1.07
N GLU A 176 -9.25 7.40 -0.62
CA GLU A 176 -8.64 8.72 -0.84
C GLU A 176 -7.31 8.84 -0.09
N ALA A 177 -7.29 8.50 1.21
CA ALA A 177 -6.12 8.64 2.08
C ALA A 177 -4.90 7.86 1.58
N LYS A 178 -5.10 6.71 0.94
CA LYS A 178 -4.03 5.93 0.31
C LYS A 178 -3.26 6.71 -0.77
N THR A 179 -3.89 7.69 -1.40
CA THR A 179 -3.29 8.50 -2.46
C THR A 179 -2.52 9.71 -1.94
N TRP A 180 -2.74 10.10 -0.67
CA TRP A 180 -2.20 11.34 -0.12
C TRP A 180 -0.72 11.28 0.25
N ALA A 181 -0.22 10.11 0.66
CA ALA A 181 1.19 9.90 1.01
C ALA A 181 1.60 8.41 1.03
N THR A 182 2.90 8.15 1.19
CA THR A 182 3.48 6.80 1.20
C THR A 182 2.98 5.96 2.40
N PRO A 183 3.04 4.61 2.31
CA PRO A 183 2.72 3.72 3.43
C PRO A 183 3.56 3.92 4.69
N GLU A 184 4.74 4.54 4.55
CA GLU A 184 5.69 4.82 5.63
C GLU A 184 5.43 6.16 6.32
N GLN A 185 4.57 7.02 5.75
CA GLN A 185 4.26 8.32 6.31
C GLN A 185 2.80 8.43 6.78
N LEU A 186 1.88 7.80 6.05
CA LEU A 186 0.44 7.87 6.33
C LEU A 186 -0.11 6.52 6.75
N PHE A 187 -0.80 6.53 7.90
CA PHE A 187 -1.35 5.37 8.58
C PHE A 187 -2.84 5.58 8.86
N LEU A 188 -3.54 4.52 9.27
CA LEU A 188 -4.99 4.56 9.45
C LEU A 188 -5.36 4.32 10.91
N GLU A 189 -6.21 5.14 11.47
CA GLU A 189 -6.77 4.96 12.80
C GLU A 189 -8.18 4.35 12.72
N ILE A 190 -8.34 3.18 13.33
CA ILE A 190 -9.54 2.34 13.26
C ILE A 190 -10.04 2.01 14.66
N GLY A 191 -11.13 2.68 15.06
CA GLY A 191 -11.83 2.41 16.29
C GLY A 191 -13.05 1.52 16.07
N THR A 192 -12.95 0.20 16.28
CA THR A 192 -14.09 -0.71 16.22
C THR A 192 -13.74 -2.09 16.78
N THR A 193 -14.74 -2.84 17.21
CA THR A 193 -14.64 -4.29 17.44
C THR A 193 -15.34 -5.12 16.38
N ASN A 194 -15.95 -4.49 15.37
CA ASN A 194 -16.60 -5.21 14.28
C ASN A 194 -15.54 -5.82 13.36
N LEU A 195 -15.42 -7.16 13.38
CA LEU A 195 -14.44 -7.90 12.60
C LEU A 195 -14.62 -7.70 11.09
N GLU A 196 -15.86 -7.54 10.60
CA GLU A 196 -16.12 -7.33 9.18
C GLU A 196 -15.63 -5.95 8.71
N VAL A 197 -15.77 -4.92 9.55
CA VAL A 197 -15.18 -3.60 9.28
C VAL A 197 -13.67 -3.72 9.19
N ILE A 198 -13.03 -4.39 10.15
CA ILE A 198 -11.56 -4.54 10.16
C ILE A 198 -11.07 -5.33 8.94
N LYS A 199 -11.77 -6.41 8.55
CA LYS A 199 -11.48 -7.16 7.32
C LYS A 199 -11.57 -6.28 6.09
N LYS A 200 -12.65 -5.49 5.94
CA LYS A 200 -12.83 -4.56 4.82
C LYS A 200 -11.70 -3.53 4.76
N VAL A 201 -11.32 -2.96 5.90
CA VAL A 201 -10.19 -2.01 6.01
C VAL A 201 -8.88 -2.67 5.61
N ARG A 202 -8.56 -3.84 6.17
CA ARG A 202 -7.32 -4.55 5.89
C ARG A 202 -7.23 -5.02 4.44
N TYR A 203 -8.34 -5.46 3.85
CA TYR A 203 -8.43 -5.81 2.44
C TYR A 203 -8.15 -4.60 1.54
N LEU A 204 -8.73 -3.44 1.87
CA LEU A 204 -8.58 -2.23 1.09
C LEU A 204 -7.18 -1.59 1.23
N ALA A 205 -6.54 -1.73 2.38
CA ALA A 205 -5.25 -1.12 2.72
C ALA A 205 -4.29 -2.15 3.38
N PRO A 206 -3.87 -3.20 2.67
CA PRO A 206 -3.01 -4.25 3.22
C PRO A 206 -1.63 -3.74 3.62
N GLU A 207 -1.13 -2.69 2.95
CA GLU A 207 0.18 -2.08 3.17
C GLU A 207 0.23 -1.09 4.33
N ARG A 208 -0.92 -0.64 4.84
CA ARG A 208 -0.99 0.42 5.85
C ARG A 208 -0.89 -0.13 7.27
N LEU A 209 -0.11 0.55 8.11
CA LEU A 209 -0.17 0.34 9.56
C LEU A 209 -1.54 0.80 10.09
N LEU A 210 -2.18 -0.02 10.93
CA LEU A 210 -3.43 0.33 11.59
C LEU A 210 -3.20 0.67 13.05
N LEU A 211 -3.64 1.85 13.48
CA LEU A 211 -3.77 2.22 14.88
C LEU A 211 -5.17 1.80 15.37
N MET A 212 -5.23 0.72 16.16
CA MET A 212 -6.49 0.23 16.68
C MET A 212 -6.96 1.08 17.87
N ARG A 213 -8.28 1.30 18.00
CA ARG A 213 -8.89 1.91 19.18
C ARG A 213 -10.17 1.20 19.60
N SER A 214 -10.56 1.39 20.86
CA SER A 214 -11.82 0.90 21.43
C SER A 214 -12.04 -0.62 21.30
N ILE A 215 -10.96 -1.40 21.26
CA ILE A 215 -11.02 -2.86 21.03
C ILE A 215 -11.36 -3.68 22.29
N TRP A 216 -11.29 -3.07 23.48
CA TRP A 216 -11.43 -3.75 24.78
C TRP A 216 -12.86 -3.75 25.35
N SER A 217 -13.88 -3.45 24.52
CA SER A 217 -15.26 -3.50 24.98
C SER A 217 -15.69 -4.94 25.31
N LYS A 218 -16.58 -5.11 26.31
CA LYS A 218 -17.04 -6.41 26.81
C LYS A 218 -17.49 -7.35 25.68
N GLY A 219 -16.86 -8.52 25.59
CA GLY A 219 -17.33 -9.66 24.80
C GLY A 219 -16.49 -10.07 23.59
N ASN A 220 -15.42 -9.34 23.24
CA ASN A 220 -14.58 -9.69 22.09
C ASN A 220 -13.23 -10.25 22.51
N ASP A 221 -12.86 -11.34 21.85
CA ASP A 221 -11.53 -11.95 21.96
C ASP A 221 -10.54 -11.13 21.12
N ILE A 222 -9.46 -10.67 21.76
CA ILE A 222 -8.37 -9.96 21.08
C ILE A 222 -7.74 -10.82 19.99
N HIS A 223 -7.73 -12.15 20.12
CA HIS A 223 -7.19 -13.06 19.10
C HIS A 223 -7.99 -13.01 17.80
N GLU A 224 -9.31 -12.86 17.85
CA GLU A 224 -10.15 -12.69 16.65
C GLU A 224 -9.89 -11.34 15.96
N ILE A 225 -9.64 -10.28 16.74
CA ILE A 225 -9.23 -8.97 16.20
C ILE A 225 -7.85 -9.08 15.55
N LEU A 226 -6.88 -9.73 16.20
CA LEU A 226 -5.53 -9.95 15.66
C LEU A 226 -5.58 -10.76 14.36
N LYS A 227 -6.43 -11.78 14.30
CA LYS A 227 -6.62 -12.63 13.12
C LYS A 227 -6.94 -11.84 11.86
N VAL A 228 -7.82 -10.84 11.98
CA VAL A 228 -8.32 -10.06 10.84
C VAL A 228 -7.53 -8.77 10.60
N SER A 229 -6.73 -8.34 11.58
CA SER A 229 -6.02 -7.07 11.54
C SER A 229 -4.53 -7.21 11.22
N LEU A 230 -3.88 -8.32 11.59
CA LEU A 230 -2.46 -8.54 11.29
C LEU A 230 -2.23 -8.85 9.81
N ASN A 231 -1.07 -8.47 9.30
CA ASN A 231 -0.57 -8.91 8.00
C ASN A 231 -0.01 -10.35 8.09
N PRO A 232 0.34 -11.00 6.96
CA PRO A 232 0.90 -12.37 6.98
C PRO A 232 2.17 -12.51 7.84
N MET A 233 2.95 -11.43 8.02
CA MET A 233 4.14 -11.44 8.88
C MET A 233 3.81 -11.27 10.38
N GLY A 234 2.53 -11.25 10.76
CA GLY A 234 2.11 -11.04 12.14
C GLY A 234 2.42 -9.63 12.66
N GLN A 235 2.39 -8.63 11.78
CA GLN A 235 2.67 -7.21 12.05
C GLN A 235 1.59 -6.30 11.44
N GLY A 236 1.83 -4.98 11.38
CA GLY A 236 0.97 -4.03 10.67
C GLY A 236 -0.16 -3.42 11.50
N VAL A 237 -0.14 -3.61 12.82
CA VAL A 237 -1.16 -3.11 13.76
C VAL A 237 -0.50 -2.62 15.04
N LEU A 238 -1.00 -1.51 15.57
CA LEU A 238 -0.73 -0.99 16.90
C LEU A 238 -1.93 -1.26 17.80
N ILE A 239 -1.68 -1.89 18.95
CA ILE A 239 -2.69 -2.34 19.90
C ILE A 239 -2.64 -1.45 21.14
N PRO A 240 -3.71 -0.69 21.45
CA PRO A 240 -3.74 0.11 22.66
C PRO A 240 -3.81 -0.80 23.88
N ILE A 241 -3.10 -0.45 24.95
CA ILE A 241 -3.24 -1.11 26.25
C ILE A 241 -4.62 -0.75 26.86
N PRO A 242 -5.31 -1.70 27.53
CA PRO A 242 -6.56 -1.40 28.23
C PRO A 242 -6.37 -0.29 29.28
N GLN A 243 -7.20 0.74 29.26
CA GLN A 243 -7.08 1.86 30.22
C GLN A 243 -7.24 1.41 31.68
N ASP A 244 -8.05 0.39 31.94
CA ASP A 244 -8.23 -0.17 33.29
C ASP A 244 -6.95 -0.78 33.87
N PHE A 245 -5.93 -1.07 33.06
CA PHE A 245 -4.63 -1.52 33.58
C PHE A 245 -3.95 -0.41 34.38
N LEU A 246 -4.14 0.86 34.00
CA LEU A 246 -3.51 2.02 34.65
C LEU A 246 -3.93 2.20 36.12
N LYS A 247 -5.11 1.68 36.50
CA LYS A 247 -5.60 1.68 37.89
C LYS A 247 -4.85 0.70 38.80
N SER A 248 -4.06 -0.20 38.21
CA SER A 248 -3.49 -1.36 38.89
C SER A 248 -2.05 -1.11 39.30
N LYS A 249 -1.63 -1.60 40.48
CA LYS A 249 -0.24 -1.47 40.96
C LYS A 249 0.74 -2.38 40.22
N ASP A 250 0.24 -3.48 39.67
CA ASP A 250 0.94 -4.49 38.89
C ASP A 250 0.94 -4.18 37.38
N LEU A 251 0.94 -2.89 37.00
CA LEU A 251 0.86 -2.43 35.62
C LEU A 251 1.89 -3.13 34.70
N LYS A 252 3.16 -3.19 35.12
CA LYS A 252 4.24 -3.84 34.36
C LYS A 252 3.92 -5.31 34.07
N GLU A 253 3.44 -6.05 35.06
CA GLU A 253 3.10 -7.46 34.92
C GLU A 253 1.93 -7.67 33.96
N LYS A 254 0.84 -6.88 34.11
CA LYS A 254 -0.33 -6.96 33.23
C LYS A 254 0.02 -6.66 31.77
N VAL A 255 0.80 -5.62 31.53
CA VAL A 255 1.26 -5.25 30.18
C VAL A 255 2.16 -6.34 29.61
N ASN A 256 3.08 -6.89 30.41
CA ASN A 256 3.94 -7.98 29.97
C ASN A 256 3.14 -9.25 29.61
N ASN A 257 2.18 -9.64 30.43
CA ASN A 257 1.31 -10.80 30.17
C ASN A 257 0.52 -10.61 28.87
N LEU A 258 -0.03 -9.41 28.64
CA LEU A 258 -0.69 -9.09 27.37
C LEU A 258 0.28 -9.17 26.17
N ASN A 259 1.49 -8.61 26.30
CA ASN A 259 2.49 -8.68 25.24
C ASN A 259 2.87 -10.13 24.91
N GLN A 260 3.05 -10.97 25.93
CA GLN A 260 3.35 -12.38 25.76
C GLN A 260 2.22 -13.15 25.05
N ASP A 261 0.98 -12.88 25.42
CA ASP A 261 -0.20 -13.49 24.79
C ASP A 261 -0.31 -13.11 23.29
N ILE A 262 -0.22 -11.82 22.97
CA ILE A 262 -0.21 -11.34 21.58
C ILE A 262 0.95 -11.96 20.79
N ASN A 263 2.16 -12.03 21.37
CA ASN A 263 3.32 -12.61 20.70
C ASN A 263 3.21 -14.11 20.48
N LYS A 264 2.58 -14.84 21.41
CA LYS A 264 2.28 -16.26 21.23
C LYS A 264 1.34 -16.46 20.04
N TYR A 265 0.31 -15.61 19.93
CA TYR A 265 -0.59 -15.62 18.78
C TYR A 265 0.13 -15.30 17.46
N ARG A 266 0.93 -14.21 17.42
CA ARG A 266 1.73 -13.81 16.25
C ARG A 266 2.64 -14.94 15.75
N LYS A 267 3.32 -15.65 16.66
CA LYS A 267 4.18 -16.79 16.29
C LYS A 267 3.41 -17.96 15.67
N SER A 268 2.19 -18.23 16.14
CA SER A 268 1.35 -19.28 15.56
C SER A 268 0.97 -19.01 14.10
N ILE A 269 0.77 -17.73 13.74
CA ILE A 269 0.53 -17.30 12.35
C ILE A 269 1.77 -17.54 11.49
N SER A 270 2.96 -17.14 11.97
CA SER A 270 4.22 -17.33 11.23
C SER A 270 4.59 -18.82 11.06
N GLN A 271 4.29 -19.66 12.05
CA GLN A 271 4.53 -21.11 11.98
C GLN A 271 3.57 -21.85 11.04
N SER A 272 2.31 -21.39 10.97
CA SER A 272 1.35 -21.84 9.95
C SER A 272 1.87 -21.58 8.53
N LEU A 273 2.52 -20.44 8.30
CA LEU A 273 3.14 -20.10 7.01
C LEU A 273 4.40 -20.93 6.70
N GLN A 274 5.13 -21.43 7.70
CA GLN A 274 6.31 -22.28 7.51
C GLN A 274 5.96 -23.74 7.17
N ASN A 275 4.73 -24.18 7.45
CA ASN A 275 4.24 -25.53 7.14
C ASN A 275 3.26 -25.57 5.95
N CYS A 276 3.14 -24.48 5.18
CA CYS A 276 2.30 -24.44 3.99
C CYS A 276 3.15 -24.57 2.72
N GLU A 277 2.71 -25.45 1.81
CA GLU A 277 3.03 -25.40 0.39
C GLU A 277 2.85 -23.96 -0.13
N LEU A 278 3.68 -23.56 -1.10
CA LEU A 278 3.70 -22.23 -1.74
C LEU A 278 2.40 -21.45 -1.56
N TRP A 279 2.47 -20.34 -0.82
CA TRP A 279 1.35 -19.45 -0.56
C TRP A 279 0.85 -18.83 -1.88
N SER A 280 -0.20 -19.43 -2.45
CA SER A 280 -1.14 -18.76 -3.34
C SER A 280 -2.24 -18.12 -2.48
N PRO A 281 -2.71 -16.90 -2.79
CA PRO A 281 -3.72 -16.25 -1.98
C PRO A 281 -5.06 -16.99 -2.12
N ASN A 282 -5.52 -17.59 -1.03
CA ASN A 282 -6.89 -18.08 -0.92
C ASN A 282 -7.83 -16.88 -0.69
N VAL A 283 -8.34 -16.32 -1.78
CA VAL A 283 -9.62 -15.60 -1.81
C VAL A 283 -10.67 -16.60 -2.26
N CYS A 284 -11.65 -16.91 -1.42
CA CYS A 284 -12.89 -17.47 -1.93
C CYS A 284 -13.64 -16.34 -2.65
N LEU A 285 -13.61 -16.37 -3.98
CA LEU A 285 -14.75 -16.18 -4.88
C LEU A 285 -14.22 -16.51 -6.29
N LEU A 286 -14.79 -17.55 -6.91
CA LEU A 286 -14.85 -17.74 -8.36
C LEU A 286 -13.66 -17.16 -9.16
N ASN A 287 -12.60 -17.96 -9.37
CA ASN A 287 -11.55 -17.78 -10.39
C ASN A 287 -11.30 -16.34 -10.89
N SER A 288 -10.87 -15.39 -10.05
CA SER A 288 -10.45 -14.08 -10.56
C SER A 288 -9.06 -14.12 -11.20
N HIS A 289 -8.91 -13.46 -12.35
CA HIS A 289 -7.66 -13.39 -13.10
C HIS A 289 -6.55 -12.68 -12.29
N PRO A 290 -5.29 -13.16 -12.29
CA PRO A 290 -4.19 -12.59 -11.48
C PRO A 290 -3.86 -11.13 -11.80
N HIS A 291 -4.27 -10.64 -12.97
CA HIS A 291 -4.11 -9.26 -13.41
C HIS A 291 -5.43 -8.48 -13.46
N GLN A 292 -6.48 -8.91 -12.73
CA GLN A 292 -7.80 -8.27 -12.77
C GLN A 292 -7.74 -6.75 -12.57
N ASP A 293 -7.12 -6.28 -11.49
CA ASP A 293 -7.04 -4.84 -11.21
C ASP A 293 -6.29 -4.05 -12.30
N LEU A 294 -5.27 -4.66 -12.90
CA LEU A 294 -4.51 -4.07 -14.00
C LEU A 294 -5.40 -3.94 -15.26
N ILE A 295 -6.16 -4.97 -15.58
CA ILE A 295 -7.10 -4.98 -16.71
C ILE A 295 -8.18 -3.90 -16.53
N LEU A 296 -8.75 -3.80 -15.33
CA LEU A 296 -9.78 -2.80 -15.01
C LEU A 296 -9.24 -1.37 -15.13
N GLN A 297 -8.05 -1.11 -14.59
CA GLN A 297 -7.43 0.21 -14.69
C GLN A 297 -7.10 0.59 -16.14
N LEU A 298 -6.59 -0.35 -16.94
CA LEU A 298 -6.32 -0.11 -18.37
C LEU A 298 -7.58 0.22 -19.17
N TYR A 299 -8.71 -0.42 -18.83
CA TYR A 299 -10.01 -0.06 -19.40
C TYR A 299 -10.47 1.33 -18.94
N ASP A 300 -10.41 1.60 -17.64
CA ASP A 300 -10.89 2.86 -17.05
C ASP A 300 -10.12 4.09 -17.59
N ILE A 301 -8.83 3.95 -17.94
CA ILE A 301 -8.04 5.02 -18.58
C ILE A 301 -8.16 5.04 -20.12
N GLY A 302 -8.99 4.19 -20.71
CA GLY A 302 -9.25 4.14 -22.14
C GLY A 302 -8.08 3.64 -22.98
N CYS A 303 -7.23 2.76 -22.42
CA CYS A 303 -6.27 1.98 -23.18
C CYS A 303 -6.92 0.77 -23.85
N LEU A 304 -7.97 0.23 -23.23
CA LEU A 304 -8.80 -0.85 -23.76
C LEU A 304 -10.19 -0.29 -24.04
N LEU A 305 -10.64 -0.37 -25.29
CA LEU A 305 -11.98 0.06 -25.70
C LEU A 305 -12.70 -1.10 -26.38
N PHE A 306 -14.00 -1.28 -26.09
CA PHE A 306 -14.82 -2.36 -26.62
C PHE A 306 -16.01 -1.80 -27.42
N GLY A 307 -16.17 -2.27 -28.66
CA GLY A 307 -17.10 -1.72 -29.65
C GLY A 307 -16.62 -2.03 -31.08
N GLU A 308 -17.34 -1.59 -32.11
CA GLU A 308 -16.90 -1.84 -33.50
C GLU A 308 -15.86 -0.80 -33.95
N TYR A 309 -14.64 -1.26 -34.20
CA TYR A 309 -13.52 -0.43 -34.63
C TYR A 309 -12.92 -0.94 -35.94
N VAL A 310 -12.80 -0.05 -36.93
CA VAL A 310 -12.13 -0.35 -38.20
C VAL A 310 -10.62 -0.12 -38.06
N GLN A 311 -9.84 -1.17 -38.26
CA GLN A 311 -8.39 -1.15 -38.22
C GLN A 311 -7.80 -0.54 -39.49
N ALA A 312 -6.53 -0.12 -39.43
CA ALA A 312 -5.81 0.38 -40.60
C ALA A 312 -5.71 -0.64 -41.76
N SER A 313 -5.89 -1.93 -41.47
CA SER A 313 -5.97 -3.02 -42.46
C SER A 313 -7.34 -3.14 -43.15
N GLY A 314 -8.35 -2.37 -42.71
CA GLY A 314 -9.74 -2.48 -43.17
C GLY A 314 -10.55 -3.56 -42.45
N ALA A 315 -9.94 -4.35 -41.56
CA ALA A 315 -10.64 -5.31 -40.72
C ALA A 315 -11.40 -4.61 -39.59
N THR A 316 -12.59 -5.09 -39.25
CA THR A 316 -13.36 -4.60 -38.10
C THR A 316 -13.11 -5.51 -36.91
N PHE A 317 -12.66 -4.96 -35.78
CA PHE A 317 -12.53 -5.67 -34.51
C PHE A 317 -13.56 -5.15 -33.51
N SER A 318 -13.97 -6.02 -32.58
CA SER A 318 -14.86 -5.67 -31.46
C SER A 318 -14.16 -4.92 -30.32
N TYR A 319 -12.90 -4.52 -30.52
CA TYR A 319 -12.11 -3.78 -29.56
C TYR A 319 -11.01 -2.95 -30.25
N TYR A 320 -10.48 -2.00 -29.48
CA TYR A 320 -9.34 -1.19 -29.85
C TYR A 320 -8.39 -1.05 -28.65
N ILE A 321 -7.10 -1.23 -28.90
CA ILE A 321 -6.04 -1.21 -27.88
C ILE A 321 -5.04 -0.10 -28.20
N ASP A 322 -4.83 0.83 -27.26
CA ASP A 322 -3.84 1.90 -27.38
C ASP A 322 -3.05 2.05 -26.08
N LEU A 323 -2.02 1.21 -25.93
CA LEU A 323 -1.14 1.18 -24.77
C LEU A 323 -0.20 2.39 -24.70
N ARG A 324 -0.17 3.26 -25.73
CA ARG A 324 0.68 4.46 -25.73
C ARG A 324 0.24 5.48 -24.69
N LYS A 325 -1.02 5.46 -24.26
CA LYS A 325 -1.55 6.35 -23.22
C LYS A 325 -0.99 6.03 -21.83
N ILE A 326 -0.52 4.80 -21.61
CA ILE A 326 -0.08 4.33 -20.29
C ILE A 326 1.11 5.14 -19.77
N ILE A 327 1.95 5.69 -20.65
CA ILE A 327 3.11 6.50 -20.26
C ILE A 327 2.74 7.76 -19.46
N SER A 328 1.50 8.22 -19.58
CA SER A 328 0.96 9.35 -18.81
C SER A 328 0.51 8.95 -17.39
N GLN A 329 0.55 7.67 -17.04
CA GLN A 329 0.16 7.12 -15.74
C GLN A 329 1.30 6.28 -15.14
N PRO A 330 2.32 6.90 -14.51
CA PRO A 330 3.55 6.21 -14.10
C PRO A 330 3.34 5.01 -13.16
N GLN A 331 2.37 5.09 -12.25
CA GLN A 331 2.07 4.00 -11.31
C GLN A 331 1.49 2.76 -12.03
N LEU A 332 0.51 2.97 -12.91
CA LEU A 332 -0.06 1.91 -13.74
C LEU A 332 0.99 1.37 -14.72
N PHE A 333 1.83 2.24 -15.28
CA PHE A 333 2.91 1.84 -16.14
C PHE A 333 3.91 0.93 -15.41
N HIS A 334 4.25 1.24 -14.16
CA HIS A 334 5.09 0.38 -13.33
C HIS A 334 4.49 -1.02 -13.11
N GLN A 335 3.16 -1.14 -12.97
CA GLN A 335 2.50 -2.44 -12.87
C GLN A 335 2.62 -3.25 -14.18
N VAL A 336 2.45 -2.58 -15.34
CA VAL A 336 2.70 -3.20 -16.65
C VAL A 336 4.14 -3.71 -16.75
N LEU A 337 5.12 -2.89 -16.35
CA LEU A 337 6.53 -3.27 -16.36
C LEU A 337 6.80 -4.50 -15.49
N ASN A 338 6.23 -4.55 -14.28
CA ASN A 338 6.36 -5.72 -13.40
C ASN A 338 5.82 -7.00 -14.06
N ALA A 339 4.66 -6.92 -14.72
CA ALA A 339 4.06 -8.08 -15.36
C ALA A 339 4.91 -8.62 -16.54
N TYR A 340 5.51 -7.73 -17.33
CA TYR A 340 6.53 -8.12 -18.31
C TYR A 340 7.78 -8.73 -17.65
N ALA A 341 8.25 -8.12 -16.56
CA ALA A 341 9.45 -8.55 -15.87
C ALA A 341 9.34 -9.96 -15.28
N ASP A 342 8.14 -10.37 -14.85
CA ASP A 342 7.94 -11.71 -14.32
C ASP A 342 8.15 -12.79 -15.38
N ILE A 343 7.80 -12.51 -16.65
CA ILE A 343 8.17 -13.37 -17.78
C ILE A 343 9.68 -13.28 -18.04
N LEU A 344 10.21 -12.06 -18.15
CA LEU A 344 11.61 -11.84 -18.53
C LEU A 344 12.61 -12.46 -17.55
N LYS A 345 12.33 -12.46 -16.24
CA LYS A 345 13.18 -13.10 -15.22
C LYS A 345 13.35 -14.62 -15.43
N THR A 346 12.45 -15.26 -16.18
CA THR A 346 12.54 -16.70 -16.49
C THR A 346 13.41 -17.00 -17.72
N LEU A 347 13.79 -15.97 -18.47
CA LEU A 347 14.53 -16.08 -19.73
C LEU A 347 16.01 -15.73 -19.51
N ASN A 348 16.87 -16.28 -20.37
CA ASN A 348 18.29 -15.94 -20.38
C ASN A 348 18.61 -15.09 -21.62
N PHE A 349 19.04 -13.85 -21.41
CA PHE A 349 19.41 -12.90 -22.47
C PHE A 349 20.35 -11.83 -21.92
N GLU A 350 21.14 -11.21 -22.80
CA GLU A 350 22.04 -10.12 -22.42
C GLU A 350 21.38 -8.75 -22.60
N ARG A 351 20.48 -8.59 -23.58
CA ARG A 351 19.85 -7.29 -23.92
C ARG A 351 18.36 -7.38 -24.20
N ILE A 352 17.68 -6.24 -23.99
CA ILE A 352 16.27 -6.03 -24.32
C ILE A 352 16.19 -5.23 -25.63
N ALA A 353 15.42 -5.71 -26.60
CA ALA A 353 15.13 -4.99 -27.84
C ALA A 353 13.66 -4.54 -27.92
N GLY A 354 13.41 -3.24 -27.80
CA GLY A 354 12.06 -2.67 -27.95
C GLY A 354 11.72 -2.37 -29.41
N ILE A 355 10.51 -2.73 -29.87
CA ILE A 355 10.06 -2.45 -31.24
C ILE A 355 9.42 -1.05 -31.37
N PRO A 356 9.96 -0.13 -32.21
CA PRO A 356 9.42 1.23 -32.27
C PRO A 356 8.02 1.36 -32.88
N TYR A 357 7.16 2.27 -32.40
CA TYR A 357 7.36 3.23 -31.30
C TYR A 357 6.63 2.83 -30.01
N GLY A 358 5.69 1.89 -30.08
CA GLY A 358 4.76 1.57 -28.99
C GLY A 358 5.45 1.00 -27.76
N SER A 359 6.41 0.08 -27.97
CA SER A 359 7.09 -0.62 -26.88
C SER A 359 8.43 0.01 -26.47
N LEU A 360 8.86 1.12 -27.08
CA LEU A 360 10.09 1.80 -26.67
C LEU A 360 10.06 2.30 -25.21
N PRO A 361 9.00 2.97 -24.73
CA PRO A 361 8.89 3.33 -23.32
C PRO A 361 8.94 2.09 -22.42
N THR A 362 8.24 1.02 -22.80
CA THR A 362 8.19 -0.25 -22.05
C THR A 362 9.57 -0.88 -21.95
N ALA A 363 10.28 -1.03 -23.06
CA ALA A 363 11.63 -1.57 -23.10
C ALA A 363 12.62 -0.69 -22.31
N THR A 364 12.44 0.64 -22.33
CA THR A 364 13.26 1.56 -21.52
C THR A 364 13.01 1.33 -20.02
N GLY A 365 11.74 1.23 -19.61
CA GLY A 365 11.37 0.95 -18.23
C GLY A 365 11.90 -0.41 -17.75
N LEU A 366 11.76 -1.45 -18.57
CA LEU A 366 12.28 -2.79 -18.29
C LEU A 366 13.81 -2.81 -18.19
N SER A 367 14.51 -2.09 -19.07
CA SER A 367 15.96 -1.97 -19.05
C SER A 367 16.46 -1.35 -17.74
N LEU A 368 15.81 -0.28 -17.27
CA LEU A 368 16.13 0.35 -15.99
C LEU A 368 15.82 -0.56 -14.81
N MET A 369 14.68 -1.26 -14.86
CA MET A 369 14.18 -2.08 -13.74
C MET A 369 14.93 -3.41 -13.59
N LEU A 370 15.29 -4.06 -14.70
CA LEU A 370 16.00 -5.34 -14.71
C LEU A 370 17.51 -5.20 -14.88
N HIS A 371 18.01 -3.97 -15.04
CA HIS A 371 19.41 -3.66 -15.28
C HIS A 371 20.03 -4.35 -16.52
N HIS A 372 19.20 -4.68 -17.52
CA HIS A 372 19.68 -5.17 -18.82
C HIS A 372 19.80 -4.02 -19.83
N PRO A 373 20.92 -3.90 -20.57
CA PRO A 373 21.05 -2.89 -21.61
C PRO A 373 19.97 -2.99 -22.70
N MET A 374 19.47 -1.84 -23.14
CA MET A 374 18.48 -1.76 -24.21
C MET A 374 19.12 -1.48 -25.58
N ILE A 375 18.57 -2.09 -26.63
CA ILE A 375 18.76 -1.76 -28.03
C ILE A 375 17.40 -1.59 -28.72
N TYR A 376 17.36 -1.05 -29.94
CA TYR A 376 16.13 -1.12 -30.75
C TYR A 376 16.42 -1.04 -32.26
N PRO A 377 15.69 -1.81 -33.09
CA PRO A 377 15.79 -1.70 -34.55
C PRO A 377 15.11 -0.41 -35.03
N ARG A 378 15.78 0.35 -35.89
CA ARG A 378 15.20 1.57 -36.47
C ARG A 378 14.03 1.24 -37.41
N LYS A 379 12.98 2.04 -37.35
CA LYS A 379 11.84 1.94 -38.26
C LYS A 379 12.19 2.41 -39.68
N GLU A 380 12.93 3.53 -39.79
CA GLU A 380 13.32 4.15 -41.06
C GLU A 380 14.81 3.99 -41.34
N VAL A 381 15.19 3.85 -42.63
CA VAL A 381 16.59 3.82 -43.08
C VAL A 381 17.01 5.23 -43.50
N LYS A 382 17.99 5.82 -42.81
CA LYS A 382 18.54 7.14 -43.20
C LYS A 382 19.31 7.03 -44.52
N ALA A 383 19.05 7.95 -45.46
CA ALA A 383 19.74 8.03 -46.76
C ALA A 383 21.22 8.47 -46.64
N HIS A 384 21.60 9.17 -45.57
CA HIS A 384 22.96 9.68 -45.33
C HIS A 384 23.42 9.39 -43.88
N GLY A 385 24.62 8.83 -43.74
CA GLY A 385 25.24 8.41 -42.46
C GLY A 385 25.61 6.93 -42.44
N THR A 386 26.31 6.47 -41.39
CA THR A 386 26.55 5.04 -41.15
C THR A 386 25.21 4.31 -41.12
N ARG A 387 24.98 3.37 -42.05
CA ARG A 387 23.74 2.60 -42.27
C ARG A 387 23.40 1.64 -41.12
N ARG A 388 23.48 2.09 -39.87
CA ARG A 388 23.18 1.30 -38.68
C ARG A 388 21.67 1.06 -38.61
N LEU A 389 21.30 -0.22 -38.66
CA LEU A 389 19.92 -0.71 -38.57
C LEU A 389 19.39 -0.70 -37.13
N ILE A 390 20.29 -0.70 -36.14
CA ILE A 390 19.99 -0.83 -34.70
C ILE A 390 20.65 0.33 -33.96
N GLU A 391 19.94 0.85 -32.96
CA GLU A 391 20.43 1.82 -31.99
C GLU A 391 20.85 1.15 -30.69
N GLY A 392 21.88 1.70 -30.05
CA GLY A 392 22.54 1.11 -28.89
C GLY A 392 23.83 0.36 -29.26
N THR A 393 24.57 -0.06 -28.25
CA THR A 393 25.83 -0.80 -28.39
C THR A 393 25.60 -2.27 -28.15
N PHE A 394 26.18 -3.15 -28.97
CA PHE A 394 26.07 -4.60 -28.82
C PHE A 394 27.27 -5.31 -29.45
N GLN A 395 27.44 -6.59 -29.13
CA GLN A 395 28.41 -7.48 -29.75
C GLN A 395 27.69 -8.58 -30.54
N SER A 396 28.29 -9.04 -31.64
CA SER A 396 27.73 -10.16 -32.39
C SER A 396 27.77 -11.43 -31.55
N GLY A 397 26.69 -12.20 -31.58
CA GLY A 397 26.50 -13.42 -30.78
C GLY A 397 25.79 -13.19 -29.45
N GLU A 398 25.53 -11.95 -29.04
CA GLU A 398 24.70 -11.67 -27.85
C GLU A 398 23.25 -12.10 -28.10
N LYS A 399 22.64 -12.72 -27.09
CA LYS A 399 21.23 -13.13 -27.08
C LYS A 399 20.35 -11.96 -26.61
N VAL A 400 19.26 -11.77 -27.33
CA VAL A 400 18.38 -10.62 -27.17
C VAL A 400 16.94 -11.08 -27.07
N VAL A 401 16.23 -10.54 -26.09
CA VAL A 401 14.77 -10.69 -25.99
C VAL A 401 14.09 -9.51 -26.66
N VAL A 402 13.12 -9.78 -27.53
CA VAL A 402 12.32 -8.74 -28.19
C VAL A 402 11.09 -8.43 -27.35
N VAL A 403 10.85 -7.15 -27.11
CA VAL A 403 9.68 -6.66 -26.39
C VAL A 403 8.79 -5.86 -27.35
N ASP A 404 7.51 -6.23 -27.42
CA ASP A 404 6.50 -5.45 -28.14
C ASP A 404 5.21 -5.24 -27.34
N ASP A 405 4.32 -4.35 -27.80
CA ASP A 405 3.10 -3.98 -27.09
C ASP A 405 1.97 -5.01 -27.28
N ILE A 406 1.57 -5.29 -28.51
CA ILE A 406 0.49 -6.21 -28.85
C ILE A 406 0.85 -7.12 -30.02
N LEU A 407 0.51 -8.41 -29.90
CA LEU A 407 0.71 -9.39 -30.95
C LEU A 407 -0.58 -9.63 -31.74
N ILE A 408 -0.76 -8.93 -32.87
CA ILE A 408 -1.92 -9.12 -33.77
C ILE A 408 -1.59 -10.06 -34.94
N THR A 409 -0.67 -9.66 -35.82
CA THR A 409 -0.27 -10.48 -36.99
C THR A 409 1.14 -11.04 -36.88
N GLY A 410 1.92 -10.56 -35.91
CA GLY A 410 3.34 -10.89 -35.75
C GLY A 410 4.30 -10.17 -36.70
N LYS A 411 3.80 -9.44 -37.72
CA LYS A 411 4.63 -8.80 -38.75
C LYS A 411 5.66 -7.81 -38.19
N SER A 412 5.23 -6.93 -37.28
CA SER A 412 6.09 -5.90 -36.67
C SER A 412 7.28 -6.53 -35.93
N VAL A 413 6.98 -7.52 -35.10
CA VAL A 413 7.98 -8.25 -34.31
C VAL A 413 8.91 -9.05 -35.21
N LYS A 414 8.39 -9.72 -36.24
CA LYS A 414 9.20 -10.50 -37.20
C LYS A 414 10.18 -9.62 -37.97
N GLU A 415 9.70 -8.50 -38.53
CA GLU A 415 10.58 -7.53 -39.22
C GLU A 415 11.64 -6.94 -38.28
N GLY A 416 11.28 -6.73 -37.00
CA GLY A 416 12.21 -6.31 -35.96
C GLY A 416 13.28 -7.36 -35.65
N ALA A 417 12.86 -8.61 -35.43
CA ALA A 417 13.73 -9.75 -35.15
C ALA A 417 14.70 -10.02 -36.31
N GLU A 418 14.23 -10.00 -37.55
CA GLU A 418 15.08 -10.17 -38.75
C GLU A 418 16.17 -9.10 -38.86
N LYS A 419 15.88 -7.84 -38.50
CA LYS A 419 16.88 -6.76 -38.44
C LYS A 419 17.94 -6.99 -37.35
N LEU A 420 17.53 -7.53 -36.21
CA LEU A 420 18.43 -7.89 -35.11
C LEU A 420 19.34 -9.06 -35.54
N THR A 421 18.75 -10.12 -36.08
CA THR A 421 19.47 -11.33 -36.53
C THR A 421 20.44 -11.03 -37.67
N SER A 422 20.03 -10.22 -38.66
CA SER A 422 20.92 -9.78 -39.77
C SER A 422 22.08 -8.90 -39.31
N SER A 423 22.02 -8.33 -38.10
CA SER A 423 23.13 -7.60 -37.47
C SER A 423 24.00 -8.48 -36.58
N GLY A 424 23.77 -9.81 -36.58
CA GLY A 424 24.57 -10.80 -35.88
C GLY A 424 24.17 -11.04 -34.43
N LEU A 425 22.96 -10.66 -34.02
CA LEU A 425 22.38 -10.97 -32.70
C LEU A 425 21.58 -12.28 -32.75
N ILE A 426 21.42 -12.93 -31.60
CA ILE A 426 20.62 -14.14 -31.45
C ILE A 426 19.26 -13.75 -30.86
N VAL A 427 18.16 -13.98 -31.59
CA VAL A 427 16.81 -13.72 -31.11
C VAL A 427 16.06 -15.04 -31.01
N GLU A 428 15.75 -15.46 -29.79
CA GLU A 428 14.99 -16.69 -29.52
C GLU A 428 13.63 -16.37 -28.88
N ASP A 429 13.56 -15.32 -28.08
CA ASP A 429 12.41 -15.05 -27.21
C ASP A 429 11.77 -13.69 -27.55
N ILE A 430 10.44 -13.70 -27.65
CA ILE A 430 9.58 -12.54 -27.91
C ILE A 430 8.59 -12.43 -26.75
N VAL A 431 8.51 -11.27 -26.10
CA VAL A 431 7.56 -11.01 -25.02
C VAL A 431 6.68 -9.82 -25.40
N VAL A 432 5.36 -10.03 -25.37
CA VAL A 432 4.36 -8.99 -25.63
C VAL A 432 3.46 -8.75 -24.42
N PHE A 433 2.80 -7.60 -24.34
CA PHE A 433 1.83 -7.39 -23.27
C PHE A 433 0.56 -8.19 -23.53
N ILE A 434 0.00 -8.05 -24.75
CA ILE A 434 -1.29 -8.64 -25.11
C ILE A 434 -1.14 -9.54 -26.34
N ASP A 435 -1.63 -10.77 -26.24
CA ASP A 435 -1.83 -11.67 -27.37
C ASP A 435 -3.27 -11.60 -27.88
N HIS A 436 -3.42 -11.40 -29.20
CA HIS A 436 -4.70 -11.37 -29.90
C HIS A 436 -5.29 -12.78 -30.15
N GLU A 437 -4.54 -13.86 -29.88
CA GLU A 437 -5.04 -15.25 -29.89
C GLU A 437 -5.55 -15.78 -31.24
N GLN A 438 -4.85 -15.48 -32.34
CA GLN A 438 -5.16 -16.00 -33.68
C GLN A 438 -4.08 -16.94 -34.24
N GLY A 439 -3.52 -17.81 -33.38
CA GLY A 439 -2.47 -18.76 -33.73
C GLY A 439 -1.14 -18.09 -34.14
N VAL A 440 -0.94 -16.84 -33.75
CA VAL A 440 0.25 -16.05 -34.13
C VAL A 440 1.50 -16.55 -33.41
N LYS A 441 1.36 -16.95 -32.14
CA LYS A 441 2.44 -17.59 -31.39
C LYS A 441 2.92 -18.89 -32.05
N ASP A 442 2.00 -19.69 -32.59
CA ASP A 442 2.35 -20.93 -33.30
C ASP A 442 3.14 -20.65 -34.58
N LYS A 443 2.71 -19.65 -35.36
CA LYS A 443 3.46 -19.20 -36.55
C LYS A 443 4.86 -18.69 -36.20
N LEU A 444 4.99 -17.92 -35.12
CA LEU A 444 6.29 -17.46 -34.64
C LEU A 444 7.17 -18.64 -34.20
N LYS A 445 6.58 -19.69 -33.63
CA LYS A 445 7.28 -20.91 -33.25
C LYS A 445 7.77 -21.71 -34.46
N GLU A 446 7.00 -21.77 -35.55
CA GLU A 446 7.45 -22.33 -36.83
C GLU A 446 8.63 -21.56 -37.43
N ASP A 447 8.67 -20.24 -37.22
CA ASP A 447 9.78 -19.37 -37.61
C ASP A 447 10.98 -19.43 -36.64
N GLY A 448 10.90 -20.24 -35.58
CA GLY A 448 11.99 -20.46 -34.61
C GLY A 448 11.99 -19.54 -33.39
N TYR A 449 10.91 -18.79 -33.14
CA TYR A 449 10.79 -17.88 -32.00
C TYR A 449 9.82 -18.40 -30.94
N ASN A 450 10.21 -18.32 -29.66
CA ASN A 450 9.32 -18.54 -28.52
C ASN A 450 8.58 -17.23 -28.22
N ALA A 451 7.25 -17.25 -28.30
CA ALA A 451 6.42 -16.08 -28.03
C ALA A 451 5.66 -16.21 -26.71
N TYR A 452 5.82 -15.22 -25.84
CA TYR A 452 5.19 -15.10 -24.52
C TYR A 452 4.30 -13.87 -24.47
N SER A 453 3.21 -13.93 -23.72
CA SER A 453 2.35 -12.76 -23.45
C SER A 453 2.01 -12.67 -21.98
N VAL A 454 1.83 -11.44 -21.50
CA VAL A 454 1.33 -11.20 -20.13
C VAL A 454 -0.16 -11.50 -20.04
N LEU A 455 -0.93 -11.05 -21.02
CA LEU A 455 -2.37 -11.20 -21.10
C LEU A 455 -2.76 -11.75 -22.47
N THR A 456 -3.88 -12.44 -22.51
CA THR A 456 -4.60 -12.70 -23.75
C THR A 456 -5.85 -11.85 -23.87
N ILE A 457 -6.30 -11.63 -25.09
CA ILE A 457 -7.50 -10.84 -25.32
C ILE A 457 -8.77 -11.53 -24.78
N SER A 458 -8.82 -12.86 -24.75
CA SER A 458 -9.89 -13.62 -24.11
C SER A 458 -9.90 -13.38 -22.60
N GLU A 459 -8.74 -13.45 -21.93
CA GLU A 459 -8.61 -13.17 -20.49
C GLU A 459 -9.08 -11.74 -20.15
N ILE A 460 -8.69 -10.76 -20.96
CA ILE A 460 -9.11 -9.37 -20.80
C ILE A 460 -10.64 -9.26 -20.94
N THR A 461 -11.20 -9.89 -21.95
CA THR A 461 -12.63 -9.81 -22.28
C THR A 461 -13.50 -10.47 -21.20
N GLU A 462 -13.10 -11.64 -20.72
CA GLU A 462 -13.75 -12.36 -19.62
C GLU A 462 -13.70 -11.54 -18.33
N THR A 463 -12.51 -11.05 -17.96
CA THR A 463 -12.33 -10.23 -16.76
C THR A 463 -13.20 -8.97 -16.77
N LEU A 464 -13.28 -8.27 -17.91
CA LEU A 464 -14.10 -7.07 -18.03
C LEU A 464 -15.60 -7.36 -17.98
N TYR A 465 -16.03 -8.52 -18.49
CA TYR A 465 -17.42 -8.94 -18.43
C TYR A 465 -17.82 -9.32 -16.99
N GLU A 466 -17.01 -10.11 -16.31
CA GLU A 466 -17.23 -10.49 -14.91
C GLU A 466 -17.26 -9.28 -13.97
N ALA A 467 -16.43 -8.27 -14.24
CA ALA A 467 -16.40 -7.02 -13.49
C ALA A 467 -17.49 -6.00 -13.90
N GLY A 468 -18.37 -6.36 -14.84
CA GLY A 468 -19.45 -5.49 -15.32
C GLY A 468 -18.99 -4.24 -16.08
N ARG A 469 -17.76 -4.23 -16.62
CA ARG A 469 -17.21 -3.11 -17.41
C ARG A 469 -17.66 -3.13 -18.87
N ILE A 470 -17.99 -4.30 -19.40
CA ILE A 470 -18.57 -4.48 -20.74
C ILE A 470 -19.90 -5.24 -20.65
N ASN A 471 -20.81 -4.96 -21.58
CA ASN A 471 -22.13 -5.60 -21.60
C ASN A 471 -22.11 -6.96 -22.33
N GLU A 472 -23.19 -7.73 -22.20
CA GLU A 472 -23.31 -9.05 -22.82
C GLU A 472 -23.21 -9.01 -24.36
N GLN A 473 -23.63 -7.92 -25.00
CA GLN A 473 -23.52 -7.75 -26.46
C GLN A 473 -22.06 -7.60 -26.89
N GLN A 474 -21.28 -6.78 -26.19
CA GLN A 474 -19.84 -6.59 -26.41
C GLN A 474 -19.05 -7.87 -26.11
N TYR A 475 -19.41 -8.58 -25.04
CA TYR A 475 -18.81 -9.87 -24.70
C TYR A 475 -19.05 -10.91 -25.81
N LYS A 476 -20.31 -11.04 -26.26
CA LYS A 476 -20.68 -11.99 -27.33
C LYS A 476 -20.13 -11.62 -28.70
N SER A 477 -19.85 -10.34 -28.99
CA SER A 477 -19.28 -9.95 -30.29
C SER A 477 -17.83 -10.41 -30.45
N PHE A 478 -17.09 -10.57 -29.34
CA PHE A 478 -15.73 -11.10 -29.36
C PHE A 478 -15.68 -12.56 -29.84
N PHE A 479 -16.57 -13.43 -29.35
CA PHE A 479 -16.60 -14.86 -29.72
C PHE A 479 -17.31 -15.18 -31.05
N LYS A 480 -17.75 -14.16 -31.80
CA LYS A 480 -18.47 -14.36 -33.08
C LYS A 480 -17.56 -14.44 -34.30
N HIS A 481 -16.25 -14.27 -34.12
CA HIS A 481 -15.22 -14.31 -35.15
C HIS A 481 -14.13 -15.30 -34.75
#